data_AF-A0A0G1TD12-F1
#
_entry.id   AF-A0A0G1TD12-F1
#
_cell.length_a   1.000
_cell.length_b   1.000
_cell.length_c   1.000
_cell.angle_alpha   90.00
_cell.angle_beta   90.00
_cell.angle_gamma   90.00
#
_symmetry.space_group_name_H-M   'P 1'
#
loop_
_entity.id
_entity.type
_entity.pdbx_description
1 polymer ?
#
loop_
_entity_poly.entity_id
_entity_poly.type
_entity_poly.pdbx_seq_one_letter_code
_entity_poly.pdbx_strand_id
1 'polypeptide(L)' 'MKNVDIAYIAGFFDGEGDVGIYPYRATKNGKYYPKLTARIHNTHQESLEWVKKRPGFRNLQDHTLFVSSSLSSS' A
#
# COMPACT_ATOMS: atom_id res chain seq x y z
N MET A 1 15.91 4.49 -7.70
CA MET A 1 15.79 3.40 -6.72
C MET A 1 16.78 2.33 -7.12
N LYS A 2 17.67 1.88 -6.23
CA LYS A 2 18.69 0.87 -6.59
C LYS A 2 18.04 -0.51 -6.68
N ASN A 3 18.63 -1.44 -7.44
CA ASN A 3 18.10 -2.82 -7.57
C ASN A 3 17.99 -3.52 -6.20
N VAL A 4 18.92 -3.23 -5.29
CA VAL A 4 18.91 -3.73 -3.92
C VAL A 4 17.69 -3.22 -3.13
N ASP A 5 17.27 -1.96 -3.33
CA ASP A 5 16.10 -1.41 -2.65
C ASP A 5 14.82 -2.11 -3.12
N ILE A 6 14.72 -2.44 -4.42
CA ILE A 6 13.56 -3.12 -5.01
C ILE A 6 13.49 -4.56 -4.49
N ALA A 7 14.61 -5.28 -4.50
CA ALA A 7 14.67 -6.64 -3.97
C ALA A 7 14.33 -6.69 -2.49
N TYR A 8 14.81 -5.72 -1.70
CA TYR A 8 14.46 -5.60 -0.30
C TYR A 8 12.96 -5.34 -0.09
N ILE A 9 12.37 -4.39 -0.83
CA ILE A 9 10.92 -4.11 -0.75
C ILE A 9 10.11 -5.34 -1.15
N ALA A 10 10.53 -6.07 -2.18
CA ALA A 10 9.84 -7.28 -2.62
C ALA A 10 9.87 -8.37 -1.55
N GLY A 11 11.04 -8.66 -0.96
CA GLY A 11 11.15 -9.63 0.14
C GLY A 11 10.41 -9.18 1.39
N PHE A 12 10.41 -7.87 1.66
CA PHE A 12 9.67 -7.30 2.77
C PHE A 12 8.15 -7.41 2.57
N PHE A 13 7.67 -7.18 1.34
CA PHE A 13 6.27 -7.38 0.97
C PHE A 13 5.87 -8.87 0.98
N ASP A 14 6.74 -9.78 0.57
CA ASP A 14 6.46 -11.23 0.58
C ASP A 14 6.26 -11.78 2.00
N GLY A 15 7.01 -11.26 2.97
CA GLY A 15 6.89 -11.67 4.38
C GLY A 15 5.73 -11.03 5.15
N GLU A 16 5.47 -9.75 4.91
CA GLU A 16 4.61 -8.91 5.77
C GLU A 16 3.47 -8.22 5.00
N GLY A 17 3.33 -8.52 3.71
CA GLY A 17 2.39 -7.86 2.82
C GLY A 17 1.10 -8.63 2.60
N ASP A 18 0.05 -7.90 2.22
CA ASP A 18 -1.18 -8.47 1.68
C ASP A 18 -1.65 -7.72 0.44
N VAL A 19 -2.35 -8.41 -0.45
CA VAL A 19 -3.11 -7.82 -1.56
C VAL A 19 -4.57 -8.18 -1.38
N GLY A 20 -5.44 -7.18 -1.39
CA GLY A 20 -6.88 -7.39 -1.27
C GLY A 20 -7.70 -6.38 -2.05
N ILE A 21 -8.96 -6.76 -2.30
CA ILE A 21 -9.97 -5.87 -2.85
C ILE A 21 -10.84 -5.40 -1.67
N TYR A 22 -10.79 -4.11 -1.39
CA TYR A 22 -11.52 -3.50 -0.27
C TYR A 22 -12.60 -2.55 -0.77
N PRO A 23 -13.76 -2.44 -0.12
CA PRO A 23 -14.76 -1.47 -0.48
C PRO A 23 -14.28 -0.06 -0.13
N TYR A 24 -14.31 0.84 -1.11
CA TYR A 24 -14.02 2.27 -0.95
C TYR A 24 -15.31 3.08 -1.11
N ARG A 25 -15.65 3.87 -0.09
CA ARG A 25 -16.79 4.79 -0.16
C ARG A 25 -16.37 6.11 -0.80
N ALA A 26 -16.93 6.43 -1.97
CA ALA A 26 -16.67 7.69 -2.63
C ALA A 26 -17.30 8.86 -1.86
N THR A 27 -16.49 9.88 -1.58
CA THR A 27 -16.93 11.08 -0.84
C THR A 27 -17.99 11.89 -1.58
N LYS A 28 -17.95 11.89 -2.93
CA LYS A 28 -18.84 12.69 -3.78
C LYS A 28 -20.29 12.20 -3.81
N ASN A 29 -20.53 10.89 -3.74
CA ASN A 29 -21.87 10.32 -3.95
C ASN A 29 -22.24 9.19 -2.97
N GLY A 30 -21.36 8.88 -2.00
CA GLY A 30 -21.60 7.86 -0.99
C GLY A 30 -21.62 6.42 -1.50
N LYS A 31 -21.38 6.19 -2.81
CA LYS A 31 -21.36 4.84 -3.40
C LYS A 31 -20.08 4.09 -3.03
N TYR A 32 -20.18 2.78 -2.93
CA TYR A 32 -19.04 1.89 -2.71
C TYR A 32 -18.48 1.40 -4.05
N TYR A 33 -17.16 1.38 -4.16
CA TYR A 33 -16.43 0.84 -5.30
C TYR A 33 -15.36 -0.14 -4.83
N PRO A 34 -15.10 -1.22 -5.58
CA PRO A 34 -13.98 -2.10 -5.26
C PRO A 34 -12.66 -1.35 -5.46
N LYS A 35 -11.75 -1.47 -4.49
CA LYS A 35 -10.43 -0.85 -4.51
C LYS A 35 -9.36 -1.89 -4.28
N LEU A 36 -8.56 -2.15 -5.31
CA LEU A 36 -7.36 -2.98 -5.19
C LEU A 36 -6.33 -2.25 -4.32
N THR A 37 -5.93 -2.89 -3.23
CA THR A 37 -5.00 -2.34 -2.25
C THR A 37 -3.96 -3.39 -1.90
N ALA A 38 -2.69 -3.01 -1.98
CA ALA A 38 -1.58 -3.73 -1.40
C ALA A 38 -1.15 -3.05 -0.10
N ARG A 39 -0.88 -3.82 0.94
CA ARG A 39 -0.50 -3.33 2.26
C ARG A 39 0.76 -4.03 2.75
N ILE A 40 1.52 -3.36 3.62
CA ILE A 40 2.62 -3.97 4.39
C ILE A 40 2.36 -3.63 5.85
N HIS A 41 2.34 -4.64 6.72
CA HIS A 41 2.12 -4.51 8.16
C HIS A 41 3.46 -4.69 8.88
N ASN A 42 3.91 -3.74 9.69
CA ASN A 42 5.12 -3.98 10.49
C ASN A 42 5.13 -3.13 11.76
N THR A 43 5.45 -3.73 12.89
CA THR A 43 5.61 -3.03 14.17
C THR A 43 6.79 -2.05 14.17
N HIS A 44 7.83 -2.27 13.35
CA HIS A 44 8.99 -1.39 13.23
C HIS A 44 8.70 -0.17 12.34
N GLN A 45 8.35 0.95 12.96
CA GLN A 45 7.93 2.17 12.27
C GLN A 45 8.98 2.74 11.30
N GLU A 46 10.27 2.61 11.61
CA GLU A 46 11.35 3.12 10.74
C GLU A 46 11.39 2.39 9.39
N SER A 47 11.10 1.08 9.37
CA SER A 47 11.02 0.29 8.15
C SER A 47 9.90 0.81 7.26
N LEU A 48 8.74 1.09 7.85
CA LEU A 48 7.59 1.62 7.12
C LEU A 48 7.84 3.03 6.57
N GLU A 49 8.45 3.91 7.37
CA GLU A 49 8.84 5.26 6.93
C GLU A 49 9.93 5.21 5.86
N TRP A 50 10.84 4.24 5.93
CA TRP A 50 11.79 3.97 4.86
C TRP A 50 11.00 3.59 3.59
N VAL A 51 10.11 2.59 3.61
CA VAL A 51 9.37 2.18 2.41
C VAL A 51 8.51 3.33 1.84
N LYS A 52 7.85 4.13 2.69
CA LYS A 52 7.01 5.27 2.29
C LYS A 52 7.75 6.33 1.48
N LYS A 53 9.05 6.52 1.70
CA LYS A 53 9.87 7.46 0.92
C LYS A 53 10.10 7.01 -0.53
N ARG A 54 9.69 5.80 -0.90
CA ARG A 54 9.84 5.26 -2.27
C ARG A 54 8.60 5.55 -3.12
N PRO A 55 8.78 5.77 -4.43
CA PRO A 55 7.66 5.99 -5.35
C PRO A 55 6.65 4.84 -5.31
N GLY A 56 5.35 5.16 -5.33
CA GLY A 56 4.26 4.18 -5.33
C GLY A 56 3.64 3.93 -3.96
N PHE A 57 4.35 4.22 -2.88
CA PHE A 57 3.85 4.10 -1.51
C PHE A 57 3.35 5.46 -1.00
N ARG A 58 2.11 5.53 -0.49
CA ARG A 58 1.46 6.85 -0.29
C ARG A 58 0.86 7.08 1.10
N ASN A 59 0.46 6.07 1.87
CA ASN A 59 -0.22 6.29 3.17
C ASN A 59 0.29 5.35 4.27
N LEU A 60 0.47 5.89 5.48
CA LEU A 60 0.71 5.12 6.71
C LEU A 60 -0.48 5.31 7.65
N GLN A 61 -1.07 4.21 8.13
CA GLN A 61 -2.04 4.19 9.23
C GLN A 61 -1.77 2.97 10.09
N ASP A 62 -1.76 3.11 11.42
CA ASP A 62 -1.67 2.00 12.38
C ASP A 62 -0.65 0.92 12.00
N HIS A 63 0.62 1.31 11.81
CA HIS A 63 1.71 0.39 11.42
C HIS A 63 1.52 -0.34 10.08
N THR A 64 0.68 0.23 9.19
CA THR A 64 0.36 -0.32 7.88
C THR A 64 0.64 0.70 6.78
N LEU A 65 1.42 0.32 5.78
CA LEU A 65 1.68 1.12 4.58
C LEU A 65 0.77 0.67 3.43
N PHE A 66 0.11 1.60 2.74
CA PHE A 66 -0.82 1.31 1.66
C PHE A 66 -0.31 1.74 0.30
N VAL A 67 -0.52 0.88 -0.69
CA VAL A 67 -0.43 1.16 -2.12
C VAL A 67 -1.78 0.82 -2.73
N SER A 68 -2.40 1.78 -3.41
CA SER A 68 -3.67 1.51 -4.09
C SER A 68 -3.75 2.22 -5.42
N SER A 69 -4.19 1.50 -6.43
CA SER A 69 -4.65 2.07 -7.69
C SER A 69 -6.17 2.01 -7.71
N SER A 70 -6.83 3.16 -7.87
CA SER A 70 -8.24 3.15 -8.26
C SER A 70 -8.33 2.63 -9.69
N LEU A 71 -8.94 1.46 -9.88
CA LEU A 71 -9.43 1.04 -11.19
C LEU A 71 -10.58 2.00 -11.57
N SER A 72 -10.26 3.09 -12.26
CA SER A 72 -11.27 3.88 -12.94
C SER A 72 -11.69 3.09 -14.19
N SER A 73 -12.83 2.42 -14.12
CA SER A 73 -13.51 1.93 -15.32
C SER A 73 -13.86 3.15 -16.18
N SER A 74 -13.10 3.35 -17.25
CA SER A 74 -13.43 4.31 -18.32
C SER A 74 -14.48 3.72 -19.23
#